data_AF-A0A1Q7C3Z6-F1
#
_entry.id   AF-A0A1Q7C3Z6-F1
#
_cell.length_a   1.000
_cell.length_b   1.000
_cell.length_c   1.000
_cell.angle_alpha   90.00
_cell.angle_beta   90.00
_cell.angle_gamma   90.00
#
_symmetry.space_group_name_H-M   'P 1'
#
loop_
_entity.id
_entity.type
_entity.pdbx_description
1 polymer ?
#
loop_
_entity_poly.entity_id
_entity_poly.type
_entity_poly.pdbx_seq_one_letter_code
_entity_poly.pdbx_strand_id
1 'polypeptide(L)'
;MALWKDANVGTIPAPTTPGVAPALAHPREPEKTNVASLSPEPARRPVQAPAPAPAHRHDPKESYMSSDLTIEGKIVGTGHIRIAGKFKGDVHVDGNVSLDSGARLEGHVKAHVVSVGGELIGNIENAKRVELLETGVINGDVKAGSLTVAAGSRMRGQVEFGYEGEGRAKAETKGFGNA
;
A
#
# COMPACT_ATOMS: atom_id res chain seq x y z
N MET A 1 -38.53 -31.85 -0.11
CA MET A 1 -38.11 -32.78 0.95
C MET A 1 -36.60 -32.91 0.82
N ALA A 2 -35.84 -31.99 1.41
CA ALA A 2 -35.46 -31.92 2.83
C ALA A 2 -34.28 -32.86 3.13
N LEU A 3 -33.16 -32.20 3.43
CA LEU A 3 -32.12 -32.57 4.40
C LEU A 3 -31.37 -33.89 4.19
N TRP A 4 -30.10 -33.75 3.79
CA TRP A 4 -29.04 -34.51 4.44
C TRP A 4 -28.44 -33.68 5.56
N LYS A 5 -28.47 -34.23 6.77
CA LYS A 5 -28.03 -33.64 8.03
C LYS A 5 -27.01 -34.58 8.69
N ASP A 6 -25.97 -33.94 9.18
CA ASP A 6 -25.15 -34.23 10.36
C ASP A 6 -24.05 -35.30 10.35
N ALA A 7 -22.90 -34.76 10.74
CA ALA A 7 -21.74 -35.35 11.35
C ALA A 7 -22.05 -36.43 12.41
N ASN A 8 -21.19 -37.44 12.46
CA ASN A 8 -20.69 -37.90 13.75
C ASN A 8 -19.26 -38.46 13.65
N VAL A 9 -18.46 -38.05 14.62
CA VAL A 9 -17.10 -38.45 14.95
C VAL A 9 -17.13 -39.85 15.56
N GLY A 10 -16.17 -40.71 15.21
CA GLY A 10 -16.09 -42.07 15.73
C GLY A 10 -14.70 -42.71 15.59
N THR A 11 -13.82 -42.38 16.54
CA THR A 11 -12.95 -43.27 17.33
C THR A 11 -12.07 -44.37 16.68
N ILE A 12 -10.78 -44.23 17.00
CA ILE A 12 -9.60 -45.13 16.94
C ILE A 12 -9.75 -46.39 17.80
N PRO A 13 -8.93 -47.45 17.58
CA PRO A 13 -8.31 -48.09 18.74
C PRO A 13 -6.84 -48.51 18.55
N ALA A 14 -6.08 -48.44 19.64
CA ALA A 14 -4.85 -49.18 19.90
C ALA A 14 -4.98 -49.85 21.29
N PRO A 15 -4.57 -51.12 21.47
CA PRO A 15 -4.38 -51.73 22.79
C PRO A 15 -2.85 -51.88 23.05
N THR A 16 -2.30 -51.91 24.26
CA THR A 16 -2.42 -52.91 25.36
C THR A 16 -1.48 -52.45 26.51
N THR A 17 -1.98 -52.12 27.72
CA THR A 17 -1.94 -52.88 29.02
C THR A 17 -0.60 -52.85 29.82
N PRO A 18 -0.54 -53.20 31.14
CA PRO A 18 -1.35 -52.75 32.31
C PRO A 18 -0.58 -52.66 33.66
N GLY A 19 -1.28 -52.18 34.70
CA GLY A 19 -1.08 -52.61 36.11
C GLY A 19 -1.16 -51.44 37.10
N VAL A 20 -1.86 -51.46 38.23
CA VAL A 20 -2.57 -52.48 39.03
C VAL A 20 -3.58 -51.70 39.92
N ALA A 21 -4.77 -52.24 40.20
CA ALA A 21 -5.76 -51.70 41.17
C ALA A 21 -5.77 -52.56 42.46
N PRO A 22 -6.31 -52.10 43.62
CA PRO A 22 -7.77 -52.20 43.84
C PRO A 22 -8.45 -51.17 44.80
N ALA A 23 -9.75 -50.95 44.55
CA ALA A 23 -10.92 -50.90 45.45
C ALA A 23 -11.18 -49.79 46.53
N LEU A 24 -12.29 -49.07 46.26
CA LEU A 24 -13.50 -48.81 47.08
C LEU A 24 -13.63 -47.60 48.05
N ALA A 25 -14.69 -46.82 47.76
CA ALA A 25 -15.65 -46.11 48.63
C ALA A 25 -15.45 -44.61 48.97
N HIS A 26 -16.58 -43.89 48.83
CA HIS A 26 -16.89 -42.45 48.91
C HIS A 26 -16.67 -41.79 50.31
N PRO A 27 -17.13 -40.54 50.60
CA PRO A 27 -17.35 -39.30 49.83
C PRO A 27 -16.76 -38.03 50.52
N ARG A 28 -16.59 -36.95 49.75
CA ARG A 28 -16.71 -35.51 50.11
C ARG A 28 -16.25 -35.03 51.51
N GLU A 29 -15.14 -34.28 51.55
CA GLU A 29 -14.77 -33.27 52.57
C GLU A 29 -13.50 -32.52 52.09
N PRO A 30 -13.03 -31.39 52.69
CA PRO A 30 -13.63 -30.52 53.69
C PRO A 30 -13.38 -28.99 53.45
N GLU A 31 -13.85 -28.26 54.45
CA GLU A 31 -13.76 -26.88 54.87
C GLU A 31 -12.36 -26.19 54.90
N LYS A 32 -12.43 -24.87 55.00
CA LYS A 32 -11.35 -23.86 55.09
C LYS A 32 -10.30 -24.15 56.16
N THR A 33 -9.03 -23.84 55.88
CA THR A 33 -8.10 -23.18 56.82
C THR A 33 -6.95 -22.51 56.06
N ASN A 34 -6.65 -21.31 56.53
CA ASN A 34 -5.77 -20.23 56.07
C ASN A 34 -4.26 -20.57 56.20
N VAL A 35 -3.39 -20.12 55.29
CA VAL A 35 -2.42 -19.01 55.49
C VAL A 35 -1.38 -18.88 54.36
N ALA A 36 -1.14 -17.61 53.99
CA ALA A 36 0.07 -17.04 53.38
C ALA A 36 0.45 -17.43 51.94
N SER A 37 0.12 -16.53 51.00
CA SER A 37 1.02 -16.16 49.91
C SER A 37 0.79 -14.69 49.56
N LEU A 38 1.76 -13.86 49.90
CA LEU A 38 1.87 -12.48 49.44
C LEU A 38 2.15 -12.51 47.94
N SER A 39 1.12 -12.34 47.11
CA SER A 39 1.27 -12.00 45.69
C SER A 39 0.46 -10.75 45.40
N PRO A 40 1.11 -9.62 45.06
CA PRO A 40 0.42 -8.38 44.77
C PRO A 40 -0.39 -8.48 43.48
N GLU A 41 -1.66 -8.10 43.62
CA GLU A 41 -2.63 -7.56 42.65
C GLU A 41 -2.44 -7.89 41.14
N PRO A 42 -3.40 -8.57 40.50
CA PRO A 42 -3.40 -8.73 39.05
C PRO A 42 -3.51 -7.37 38.37
N ALA A 43 -2.49 -7.01 37.62
CA ALA A 43 -2.49 -5.85 36.73
C ALA A 43 -3.78 -5.83 35.92
N ARG A 44 -4.61 -4.83 36.19
CA ARG A 44 -5.81 -4.49 35.42
C ARG A 44 -5.41 -4.43 33.96
N ARG A 45 -5.89 -5.37 33.13
CA ARG A 45 -5.81 -5.21 31.68
C ARG A 45 -6.59 -3.94 31.36
N PRO A 46 -5.99 -2.91 30.74
CA PRO A 46 -6.77 -1.81 30.24
C PRO A 46 -7.78 -2.37 29.24
N VAL A 47 -9.07 -2.10 29.49
CA VAL A 47 -10.14 -2.35 28.54
C VAL A 47 -9.75 -1.69 27.21
N GLN A 48 -9.46 -2.53 26.22
CA GLN A 48 -9.12 -2.09 24.88
C GLN A 48 -10.35 -1.35 24.32
N ALA A 49 -10.20 -0.04 24.11
CA ALA A 49 -11.24 0.80 23.54
C ALA A 49 -11.71 0.23 22.19
N PRO A 50 -13.00 0.33 21.83
CA PRO A 50 -13.49 -0.13 20.55
C PRO A 50 -12.71 0.54 19.43
N ALA A 51 -12.17 -0.26 18.52
CA ALA A 51 -11.42 0.20 17.36
C ALA A 51 -12.25 1.25 16.59
N PRO A 52 -11.66 2.37 16.17
CA PRO A 52 -12.39 3.37 15.39
C PRO A 52 -12.91 2.72 14.10
N ALA A 53 -14.20 2.87 13.86
CA ALA A 53 -14.88 2.49 12.62
C ALA A 53 -14.10 3.01 11.40
N PRO A 54 -14.14 2.31 10.25
CA PRO A 54 -13.41 2.73 9.05
C PRO A 54 -13.85 4.15 8.70
N ALA A 55 -12.96 5.12 8.91
CA ALA A 55 -13.11 6.44 8.35
C ALA A 55 -13.36 6.23 6.84
N HIS A 56 -14.48 6.77 6.33
CA HIS A 56 -14.61 7.02 4.92
C HIS A 56 -13.41 7.88 4.55
N ARG A 57 -12.34 7.23 4.08
CA ARG A 57 -11.22 7.89 3.44
C ARG A 57 -11.88 8.54 2.24
N HIS A 58 -11.95 9.86 2.25
CA HIS A 58 -12.34 10.66 1.08
C HIS A 58 -11.79 9.95 -0.14
N ASP A 59 -12.65 9.37 -0.99
CA ASP A 59 -12.19 8.78 -2.24
C ASP A 59 -11.45 9.90 -2.95
N PRO A 60 -10.11 9.86 -3.06
CA PRO A 60 -9.43 10.79 -3.91
C PRO A 60 -10.07 10.56 -5.27
N LYS A 61 -10.58 11.64 -5.89
CA LYS A 61 -11.29 11.57 -7.17
C LYS A 61 -10.29 11.04 -8.20
N GLU A 62 -10.20 9.72 -8.30
CA GLU A 62 -9.25 8.98 -9.09
C GLU A 62 -9.97 8.53 -10.34
N SER A 63 -9.41 8.91 -11.48
CA SER A 63 -9.84 8.40 -12.77
C SER A 63 -8.99 7.19 -13.10
N TYR A 64 -9.61 6.02 -13.23
CA TYR A 64 -8.93 4.79 -13.59
C TYR A 64 -9.24 4.41 -15.04
N MET A 65 -8.20 4.23 -15.84
CA MET A 65 -8.30 3.73 -17.21
C MET A 65 -7.82 2.28 -17.26
N SER A 66 -8.74 1.36 -17.56
CA SER A 66 -8.48 -0.07 -17.66
C SER A 66 -7.48 -0.42 -18.77
N SER A 67 -6.82 -1.58 -18.63
CA SER A 67 -5.81 -2.10 -19.58
C SER A 67 -6.35 -2.38 -20.99
N ASP A 68 -7.63 -2.69 -21.10
CA ASP A 68 -8.27 -3.06 -22.37
C ASP A 68 -8.78 -1.85 -23.16
N LEU A 69 -8.57 -0.63 -22.64
CA LEU A 69 -8.99 0.60 -23.29
C LEU A 69 -7.85 1.18 -24.14
N THR A 70 -8.21 1.61 -25.35
CA THR A 70 -7.36 2.46 -26.18
C THR A 70 -8.04 3.80 -26.35
N ILE A 71 -7.40 4.87 -25.90
CA ILE A 71 -7.92 6.25 -26.04
C ILE A 71 -6.96 7.02 -26.93
N GLU A 72 -7.52 7.70 -27.92
CA GLU A 72 -6.80 8.61 -28.80
C GLU A 72 -7.38 10.02 -28.67
N GLY A 73 -6.53 11.03 -28.45
CA GLY A 73 -6.95 12.43 -28.37
C GLY A 73 -6.33 13.17 -27.19
N LYS A 74 -7.12 14.04 -26.55
CA LYS A 74 -6.67 14.93 -25.47
C LYS A 74 -7.41 14.66 -24.17
N ILE A 75 -6.65 14.44 -23.09
CA ILE A 75 -7.16 14.34 -21.72
C ILE A 75 -6.84 15.65 -21.00
N VAL A 76 -7.83 16.22 -20.33
CA VAL A 76 -7.65 17.35 -19.42
C VAL A 76 -8.33 17.03 -18.10
N GLY A 77 -7.59 17.16 -17.00
CA GLY A 77 -8.14 16.93 -15.67
C GLY A 77 -7.29 17.59 -14.59
N THR A 78 -7.85 17.70 -13.39
CA THR A 78 -7.15 18.24 -12.22
C THR A 78 -6.97 17.21 -11.11
N GLY A 79 -7.59 16.03 -11.27
CA GLY A 79 -7.55 14.94 -10.30
C GLY A 79 -6.38 13.99 -10.48
N HIS A 80 -6.42 12.89 -9.75
CA HIS A 80 -5.47 11.80 -9.91
C HIS A 80 -5.92 10.90 -11.06
N ILE A 81 -4.99 10.52 -11.94
CA ILE A 81 -5.28 9.64 -13.06
C ILE A 81 -4.35 8.45 -13.01
N ARG A 82 -4.95 7.26 -13.12
CA ARG A 82 -4.24 5.99 -13.22
C ARG A 82 -4.55 5.35 -14.57
N ILE A 83 -3.50 4.98 -15.30
CA ILE A 83 -3.58 4.51 -16.68
C ILE A 83 -2.93 3.13 -16.77
N ALA A 84 -3.74 2.11 -17.05
CA ALA A 84 -3.29 0.75 -17.32
C ALA A 84 -3.33 0.36 -18.81
N GLY A 85 -4.03 1.14 -19.64
CA GLY A 85 -4.25 0.85 -21.06
C GLY A 85 -3.29 1.51 -22.03
N LYS A 86 -3.76 1.69 -23.27
CA LYS A 86 -3.04 2.38 -24.34
C LYS A 86 -3.59 3.79 -24.51
N PHE A 87 -2.73 4.79 -24.43
CA PHE A 87 -3.09 6.17 -24.65
C PHE A 87 -2.24 6.79 -25.74
N LYS A 88 -2.87 7.47 -26.69
CA LYS A 88 -2.19 8.20 -27.76
C LYS A 88 -2.68 9.63 -27.87
N GLY A 89 -1.82 10.60 -27.57
CA GLY A 89 -2.10 12.03 -27.73
C GLY A 89 -1.60 12.88 -26.56
N ASP A 90 -2.40 13.85 -26.14
CA ASP A 90 -2.01 14.87 -25.16
C ASP A 90 -2.68 14.62 -23.80
N VAL A 91 -1.88 14.50 -22.74
CA VAL A 91 -2.35 14.39 -21.36
C VAL A 91 -2.01 15.69 -20.63
N HIS A 92 -3.03 16.41 -20.17
CA HIS A 92 -2.87 17.60 -19.34
C HIS A 92 -3.54 17.37 -17.99
N VAL A 93 -2.74 17.23 -16.94
CA VAL A 93 -3.23 16.89 -15.59
C VAL A 93 -2.56 17.76 -14.55
N ASP A 94 -3.30 18.65 -13.89
CA ASP A 94 -2.76 19.48 -12.79
C ASP A 94 -2.53 18.71 -11.48
N GLY A 95 -2.45 17.38 -11.55
CA GLY A 95 -2.40 16.47 -10.41
C GLY A 95 -1.33 15.39 -10.58
N ASN A 96 -1.65 14.19 -10.09
CA ASN A 96 -0.76 13.04 -10.18
C ASN A 96 -1.21 12.12 -11.30
N VAL A 97 -0.26 11.69 -12.13
CA VAL A 97 -0.48 10.68 -13.16
C VAL A 97 0.33 9.45 -12.82
N SER A 98 -0.33 8.29 -12.76
CA SER A 98 0.30 6.99 -12.52
C SER A 98 0.07 6.08 -13.71
N LEU A 99 1.15 5.53 -14.26
CA LEU A 99 1.11 4.52 -15.31
C LEU A 99 1.37 3.15 -14.68
N ASP A 100 0.45 2.21 -14.87
CA ASP A 100 0.61 0.85 -14.40
C ASP A 100 1.62 0.06 -15.25
N SER A 101 2.06 -1.06 -14.70
CA SER A 101 2.86 -2.04 -15.44
C SER A 101 2.10 -2.56 -16.66
N GLY A 102 2.69 -2.44 -17.85
CA GLY A 102 2.08 -2.85 -19.11
C GLY A 102 1.24 -1.78 -19.81
N ALA A 103 1.04 -0.61 -19.18
CA ALA A 103 0.45 0.54 -19.85
C ALA A 103 1.39 1.06 -20.94
N ARG A 104 0.83 1.62 -22.02
CA ARG A 104 1.60 2.26 -23.09
C ARG A 104 1.06 3.65 -23.38
N LEU A 105 1.89 4.65 -23.16
CA LEU A 105 1.55 6.04 -23.41
C LEU A 105 2.41 6.60 -24.54
N GLU A 106 1.77 7.12 -25.57
CA GLU A 106 2.42 7.76 -26.71
C GLU A 106 1.96 9.22 -26.85
N GLY A 107 2.88 10.18 -26.73
CA GLY A 107 2.58 11.59 -27.01
C GLY A 107 3.14 12.59 -26.00
N HIS A 108 2.34 13.61 -25.65
CA HIS A 108 2.76 14.71 -24.79
C HIS A 108 2.11 14.61 -23.41
N VAL A 109 2.92 14.62 -22.35
CA VAL A 109 2.44 14.55 -20.97
C VAL A 109 2.81 15.82 -20.22
N LYS A 110 1.79 16.51 -19.70
CA LYS A 110 1.92 17.64 -18.78
C LYS A 110 1.25 17.28 -17.48
N ALA A 111 2.04 17.06 -16.44
CA ALA A 111 1.52 16.80 -15.11
C ALA A 111 2.50 17.22 -14.02
N HIS A 112 2.02 17.46 -12.79
CA HIS A 112 2.89 17.87 -11.70
C HIS A 112 3.73 16.71 -11.14
N VAL A 113 3.08 15.57 -10.90
CA VAL A 113 3.74 14.35 -10.41
C VAL A 113 3.43 13.22 -11.38
N VAL A 114 4.47 12.54 -11.87
CA VAL A 114 4.33 11.45 -12.82
C VAL A 114 5.03 10.21 -12.28
N SER A 115 4.28 9.13 -12.06
CA SER A 115 4.82 7.82 -11.68
C SER A 115 4.68 6.86 -12.87
N VAL A 116 5.79 6.31 -13.34
CA VAL A 116 5.84 5.49 -14.56
C VAL A 116 6.22 4.04 -14.24
N GLY A 117 5.25 3.13 -14.32
CA GLY A 117 5.47 1.68 -14.23
C GLY A 117 5.37 0.93 -15.55
N GLY A 118 4.91 1.58 -16.62
CA GLY A 118 4.75 1.01 -17.96
C GLY A 118 5.75 1.57 -18.98
N GLU A 119 5.34 1.58 -20.25
CA GLU A 119 6.09 2.14 -21.37
C GLU A 119 5.57 3.54 -21.72
N LEU A 120 6.46 4.53 -21.72
CA LEU A 120 6.17 5.90 -22.13
C LEU A 120 7.06 6.26 -23.31
N ILE A 121 6.44 6.66 -24.43
CA ILE A 121 7.12 7.08 -25.65
C ILE A 121 6.67 8.50 -25.98
N GLY A 122 7.56 9.48 -25.86
CA GLY A 122 7.25 10.86 -26.20
C GLY A 122 7.84 11.88 -25.25
N ASN A 123 7.16 13.02 -25.12
CA ASN A 123 7.69 14.20 -24.44
C ASN A 123 6.98 14.42 -23.11
N ILE A 124 7.73 14.52 -22.03
CA ILE A 124 7.22 14.93 -20.71
C ILE A 124 7.64 16.37 -20.46
N GLU A 125 6.65 17.26 -20.26
CA GLU A 125 6.88 18.67 -19.94
C GLU A 125 6.29 19.02 -18.56
N ASN A 126 6.96 19.93 -17.85
CA ASN A 126 6.43 20.58 -16.63
C ASN A 126 6.15 19.64 -15.44
N ALA A 127 6.89 18.52 -15.36
CA ALA A 127 6.82 17.64 -14.19
C ALA A 127 7.66 18.18 -13.04
N LYS A 128 7.05 18.48 -11.88
CA LYS A 128 7.80 18.83 -10.66
C LYS A 128 8.58 17.62 -10.16
N ARG A 129 7.95 16.44 -10.20
CA ARG A 129 8.54 15.18 -9.78
C ARG A 129 8.16 14.07 -10.76
N VAL A 130 9.17 13.36 -11.22
CA VAL A 130 8.99 12.12 -11.99
C VAL A 130 9.56 10.96 -11.18
N GLU A 131 8.81 9.87 -11.11
CA GLU A 131 9.17 8.64 -10.43
C GLU A 131 9.12 7.50 -11.44
N LEU A 132 10.27 6.90 -11.70
CA LEU A 132 10.37 5.69 -12.50
C LEU A 132 10.29 4.49 -11.58
N LEU A 133 9.27 3.65 -11.76
CA LEU A 133 9.09 2.40 -11.03
C LEU A 133 9.91 1.28 -11.67
N GLU A 134 10.05 0.15 -10.97
CA GLU A 134 10.97 -0.94 -11.32
C GLU A 134 10.80 -1.47 -12.76
N THR A 135 9.57 -1.47 -13.30
CA THR A 135 9.27 -1.93 -14.67
C THR A 135 9.12 -0.79 -15.69
N GLY A 136 9.35 0.45 -15.27
CA GLY A 136 9.15 1.63 -16.10
C GLY A 136 10.17 1.73 -17.24
N VAL A 137 9.67 2.00 -18.45
CA VAL A 137 10.48 2.26 -19.65
C VAL A 137 10.12 3.61 -20.23
N ILE A 138 11.07 4.53 -20.33
CA ILE A 138 10.89 5.81 -21.04
C ILE A 138 11.72 5.83 -22.31
N ASN A 139 11.09 6.19 -23.42
CA ASN A 139 11.73 6.47 -24.70
C ASN A 139 11.33 7.88 -25.18
N GLY A 140 12.19 8.88 -24.98
CA GLY A 140 11.93 10.25 -25.42
C GLY A 140 12.53 11.31 -24.50
N ASP A 141 12.06 12.54 -24.66
CA ASP A 141 12.58 13.71 -23.97
C ASP A 141 11.79 14.00 -22.69
N VAL A 142 12.50 14.14 -21.57
CA VAL A 142 11.88 14.39 -20.27
C VAL A 142 12.40 15.71 -19.69
N LYS A 143 11.48 16.60 -19.31
CA LYS A 143 11.79 17.84 -18.61
C LYS A 143 11.09 17.84 -17.25
N ALA A 144 11.89 17.74 -16.19
CA ALA A 144 11.36 17.66 -14.83
C ALA A 144 12.18 18.45 -13.80
N GLY A 145 11.58 18.83 -12.68
CA GLY A 145 12.30 19.43 -11.55
C GLY A 145 13.17 18.41 -10.82
N SER A 146 12.59 17.24 -10.52
CA SER A 146 13.25 16.12 -9.83
C SER A 146 12.88 14.79 -10.47
N LEU A 147 13.84 13.86 -10.53
CA LEU A 147 13.62 12.50 -10.99
C LEU A 147 14.14 11.50 -9.96
N THR A 148 13.31 10.50 -9.67
CA THR A 148 13.68 9.30 -8.91
C THR A 148 13.56 8.10 -9.83
N VAL A 149 14.56 7.21 -9.79
CA VAL A 149 14.59 6.00 -10.62
C VAL A 149 14.73 4.78 -9.71
N ALA A 150 13.78 3.85 -9.81
CA ALA A 150 13.83 2.58 -9.10
C ALA A 150 14.78 1.58 -9.78
N ALA A 151 15.18 0.55 -9.05
CA ALA A 151 16.00 -0.51 -9.61
C ALA A 151 15.20 -1.32 -10.65
N GLY A 152 15.78 -1.52 -11.85
CA GLY A 152 15.15 -2.26 -12.94
C GLY A 152 14.55 -1.38 -14.05
N SER A 153 14.35 -0.08 -13.79
CA SER A 153 13.81 0.84 -14.79
C SER A 153 14.79 1.06 -15.94
N ARG A 154 14.27 1.38 -17.13
CA ARG A 154 15.07 1.70 -18.32
C ARG A 154 14.64 3.05 -18.88
N MET A 155 15.60 3.87 -19.27
CA MET A 155 15.33 5.14 -19.93
C MET A 155 16.24 5.33 -21.12
N ARG A 156 15.70 5.86 -22.20
CA ARG A 156 16.41 6.23 -23.43
C ARG A 156 15.91 7.57 -23.93
N GLY A 157 16.80 8.52 -24.14
CA GLY A 157 16.48 9.85 -24.64
C GLY A 157 17.25 10.94 -23.92
N GLN A 158 16.83 12.19 -24.09
CA GLN A 158 17.41 13.32 -23.38
C GLN A 158 16.59 13.63 -22.14
N VAL A 159 17.27 13.90 -21.03
CA VAL A 159 16.57 14.33 -19.83
C VAL A 159 17.21 15.58 -19.26
N GLU A 160 16.35 16.56 -19.01
CA GLU A 160 16.71 17.85 -18.46
C GLU A 160 16.07 17.97 -17.08
N PHE A 161 16.93 18.06 -16.06
CA PHE A 161 16.53 18.27 -14.68
C PHE A 161 16.98 19.64 -14.19
N GLY A 162 16.30 20.19 -13.19
CA GLY A 162 16.63 21.50 -12.64
C GLY A 162 15.73 22.64 -13.12
N TYR A 163 14.59 22.31 -13.73
CA TYR A 163 13.46 23.24 -13.82
C TYR A 163 12.83 23.38 -12.43
N GLU A 164 13.51 24.11 -11.55
CA GLU A 164 12.88 24.67 -10.37
C GLU A 164 11.98 25.81 -10.83
N GLY A 165 10.69 25.50 -11.02
CA GLY A 165 9.66 26.52 -10.89
C GLY A 165 9.70 27.00 -9.43
N GLU A 166 10.50 28.04 -9.19
CA GLU A 166 10.48 28.98 -8.07
C GLU A 166 9.93 28.37 -6.76
N GLY A 167 10.81 27.75 -5.96
CA GLY A 167 10.35 27.10 -4.73
C GLY A 167 11.41 26.58 -3.76
N ARG A 168 12.71 26.73 -4.02
CA ARG A 168 13.72 26.61 -2.96
C ARG A 168 13.92 27.95 -2.30
N ALA A 169 13.03 28.23 -1.34
CA ALA A 169 13.31 29.20 -0.29
C ALA A 169 14.67 28.88 0.32
N LYS A 170 15.55 29.88 0.31
CA LYS A 170 16.87 29.87 0.94
C LYS A 170 16.75 29.30 2.36
N ALA A 171 17.38 28.15 2.60
CA ALA A 171 17.74 27.75 3.95
C ALA A 171 18.88 28.66 4.41
N GLU A 172 18.49 29.83 4.93
CA GLU A 172 19.38 30.79 5.55
C GLU A 172 19.96 30.15 6.82
N THR A 173 21.22 29.68 6.72
CA THR A 173 21.99 29.23 7.88
C THR A 173 22.29 30.46 8.74
N LYS A 174 21.43 30.72 9.72
CA LYS A 174 21.65 31.74 10.74
C LYS A 174 22.68 31.19 11.72
N GLY A 175 23.96 31.43 11.41
CA GLY A 175 25.06 31.21 12.34
C GLY A 175 24.88 32.10 13.56
N PHE A 176 24.54 31.51 14.70
CA PHE A 176 24.61 32.19 15.99
C PHE A 176 26.07 32.16 16.45
N GLY A 177 26.79 33.27 16.22
CA GLY A 177 28.04 33.55 16.90
C GLY A 177 27.74 34.08 18.30
N ASN A 178 28.18 33.36 19.33
CA ASN A 178 28.10 33.79 20.73
C ASN A 178 29.34 34.64 21.03
N ALA A 179 29.12 35.87 21.50
CA ALA A 179 30.15 36.78 22.00
C ALA A 179 30.11 36.83 23.52
#